data_AF-A0A9D6NNE0-F1
#
_entry.id   AF-A0A9D6NNE0-F1
#
_cell.length_a   1.000
_cell.length_b   1.000
_cell.length_c   1.000
_cell.angle_alpha   90.00
_cell.angle_beta   90.00
_cell.angle_gamma   90.00
#
_symmetry.space_group_name_H-M   'P 1'
#
loop_
_entity.id
_entity.type
_entity.pdbx_description
1 polymer ?
#
loop_
_entity_poly.entity_id
_entity_poly.type
_entity_poly.pdbx_seq_one_letter_code
_entity_poly.pdbx_strand_id
1 'polypeptide(L)'
;MTLTLEAIIEDLHAIESELRELEKKYKVRSETFYELYTNGHIEHRKEFIRWVALVEAKHLREKQYQDLAVKNPDQLAMALSE
;
A
#
# COMPACT_ATOMS: atom_id res chain seq x y z
N MET A 1 -3.31 -0.58 20.32
CA MET A 1 -4.03 0.37 19.44
C MET A 1 -4.97 -0.45 18.58
N THR A 2 -6.26 -0.11 18.55
CA THR A 2 -7.26 -0.83 17.75
C THR A 2 -7.08 -0.47 16.28
N LEU A 3 -7.08 -1.46 15.38
CA LEU A 3 -7.01 -1.23 13.93
C LEU A 3 -8.41 -0.80 13.44
N THR A 4 -8.56 0.44 12.95
CA THR A 4 -9.82 0.96 12.38
C THR A 4 -9.70 1.20 10.88
N LEU A 5 -10.83 1.30 10.17
CA LEU A 5 -10.84 1.56 8.72
C LEU A 5 -10.14 2.88 8.39
N GLU A 6 -10.40 3.93 9.18
CA GLU A 6 -9.82 5.25 9.02
C GLU A 6 -8.29 5.20 9.22
N ALA A 7 -7.82 4.49 10.25
CA ALA A 7 -6.39 4.33 10.49
C ALA A 7 -5.69 3.56 9.36
N ILE A 8 -6.36 2.59 8.74
CA ILE A 8 -5.81 1.86 7.58
C ILE A 8 -5.77 2.77 6.35
N ILE A 9 -6.79 3.59 6.11
CA ILE A 9 -6.83 4.56 5.01
C ILE A 9 -5.69 5.58 5.14
N GLU A 10 -5.47 6.13 6.33
CA GLU A 10 -4.37 7.09 6.57
C GLU A 10 -3.00 6.45 6.32
N ASP A 11 -2.79 5.20 6.77
CA ASP A 11 -1.53 4.47 6.52
C ASP A 11 -1.34 4.18 5.03
N LEU A 12 -2.42 3.81 4.31
CA LEU A 12 -2.38 3.64 2.86
C LEU A 12 -1.97 4.94 2.15
N HIS A 13 -2.56 6.07 2.51
CA HIS A 13 -2.19 7.36 1.92
C HIS A 13 -0.74 7.76 2.20
N ALA A 14 -0.24 7.48 3.40
CA ALA A 14 1.17 7.69 3.73
C ALA A 14 2.09 6.84 2.85
N ILE A 15 1.82 5.53 2.75
CA ILE A 15 2.58 4.60 1.91
C ILE A 15 2.55 5.02 0.44
N GLU A 16 1.38 5.36 -0.09
CA GLU A 16 1.20 5.80 -1.49
C GLU A 16 1.97 7.09 -1.80
N SER A 17 2.05 8.02 -0.84
CA SER A 17 2.83 9.24 -0.98
C SER A 17 4.33 8.92 -1.15
N GLU A 18 4.85 8.01 -0.32
CA GLU A 18 6.24 7.58 -0.41
C GLU A 18 6.55 6.81 -1.70
N LEU A 19 5.65 5.90 -2.10
CA LEU A 19 5.76 5.17 -3.36
C LEU A 19 5.80 6.13 -4.54
N ARG A 20 4.95 7.17 -4.54
CA ARG A 20 4.88 8.17 -5.61
C ARG A 20 6.20 8.92 -5.79
N GLU A 21 6.94 9.20 -4.72
CA GLU A 21 8.25 9.85 -4.83
C GLU A 21 9.30 8.93 -5.48
N LEU A 22 9.27 7.63 -5.18
CA LEU A 22 10.11 6.64 -5.83
C LEU A 22 9.74 6.48 -7.32
N GLU A 23 8.44 6.39 -7.64
CA GLU A 23 7.96 6.33 -9.02
C GLU A 23 8.37 7.55 -9.83
N LYS A 24 8.28 8.75 -9.26
CA LYS A 24 8.74 10.00 -9.89
C LYS A 24 10.24 10.00 -10.14
N LYS A 25 11.04 9.48 -9.20
CA LYS A 25 12.50 9.41 -9.28
C LYS A 25 12.95 8.46 -10.38
N TYR A 26 12.35 7.28 -10.45
CA TYR A 26 12.80 6.20 -11.34
C TYR A 26 12.00 6.11 -12.65
N LYS A 27 10.89 6.84 -12.77
CA LYS A 27 9.97 6.79 -13.92
C LYS A 27 9.41 5.38 -14.18
N VAL A 28 9.23 4.60 -13.11
CA VAL A 28 8.70 3.24 -13.14
C VAL A 28 7.56 3.15 -12.13
N ARG A 29 6.47 2.49 -12.49
CA ARG A 29 5.35 2.20 -11.59
C ARG A 29 5.77 1.19 -10.52
N SER A 30 5.30 1.36 -9.29
CA SER A 30 5.65 0.48 -8.18
C SER A 30 5.31 -0.98 -8.44
N GLU A 31 4.18 -1.24 -9.11
CA GLU A 31 3.77 -2.59 -9.51
C GLU A 31 4.76 -3.23 -10.50
N THR A 32 5.17 -2.49 -11.54
CA THR A 32 6.16 -2.95 -12.52
C THR A 32 7.53 -3.14 -11.88
N PHE A 33 7.95 -2.22 -11.02
CA PHE A 33 9.20 -2.33 -10.26
C PHE A 33 9.20 -3.59 -9.40
N TYR A 34 8.11 -3.84 -8.67
CA TYR A 34 7.97 -4.98 -7.78
C TYR A 34 8.08 -6.31 -8.55
N GLU A 35 7.39 -6.42 -9.69
CA GLU A 35 7.49 -7.61 -10.56
C GLU A 35 8.92 -7.85 -11.07
N LEU A 36 9.59 -6.79 -11.55
CA LEU A 36 10.98 -6.88 -12.01
C LEU A 36 11.92 -7.31 -10.87
N TYR A 37 11.70 -6.77 -9.66
CA TYR A 37 12.46 -7.12 -8.46
C TYR A 37 12.27 -8.59 -8.08
N THR A 38 11.03 -9.06 -7.96
CA THR A 38 10.72 -10.43 -7.53
C THR A 38 11.17 -11.46 -8.55
N ASN A 39 11.18 -11.10 -9.84
CA ASN A 39 11.65 -11.98 -10.91
C ASN A 39 13.19 -11.93 -11.10
N GLY A 40 13.93 -11.19 -10.27
CA GLY A 40 15.39 -11.13 -10.30
C GLY A 40 15.98 -10.34 -11.48
N HIS A 41 15.19 -9.50 -12.15
CA HIS A 41 15.63 -8.71 -13.31
C HIS A 41 16.42 -7.45 -12.94
N ILE A 42 16.44 -7.07 -11.66
CA ILE A 42 17.13 -5.87 -11.17
C ILE A 42 18.02 -6.18 -9.98
N GLU A 43 19.19 -5.53 -9.93
CA GLU A 43 20.16 -5.70 -8.86
C GLU A 43 19.63 -5.18 -7.51
N HIS A 44 19.91 -5.93 -6.44
CA HIS A 44 19.54 -5.53 -5.09
C HIS A 44 20.29 -4.28 -4.64
N ARG A 45 19.57 -3.16 -4.54
CA ARG A 45 20.06 -1.91 -3.93
C ARG A 45 19.29 -1.61 -2.66
N LYS A 46 19.94 -0.98 -1.67
CA LYS A 46 19.31 -0.62 -0.38
C LYS A 46 17.99 0.15 -0.56
N GLU A 47 17.92 1.04 -1.54
CA GLU A 47 16.72 1.80 -1.85
C GLU A 47 15.59 0.94 -2.46
N PHE A 48 15.95 -0.10 -3.23
CA PHE A 48 14.98 -1.04 -3.79
C PHE A 48 14.40 -1.95 -2.70
N ILE A 49 15.19 -2.30 -1.68
CA ILE A 49 14.69 -3.02 -0.50
C ILE A 49 13.59 -2.20 0.18
N ARG A 50 13.80 -0.89 0.36
CA ARG A 50 12.79 0.01 0.92
C ARG A 50 11.55 0.10 0.04
N TRP A 51 11.72 0.21 -1.27
CA TRP A 51 10.59 0.27 -2.20
C TRP A 51 9.76 -1.01 -2.16
N VAL A 52 10.39 -2.18 -2.16
CA VAL A 52 9.72 -3.48 -2.01
C VAL A 52 8.94 -3.54 -0.70
N ALA A 53 9.56 -3.14 0.42
CA ALA A 53 8.89 -3.13 1.72
C ALA A 53 7.64 -2.23 1.74
N LEU A 54 7.67 -1.08 1.04
CA LEU A 54 6.50 -0.22 0.90
C LEU A 54 5.39 -0.86 0.07
N VAL A 55 5.74 -1.55 -1.03
CA VAL A 55 4.74 -2.28 -1.85
C VAL A 55 4.11 -3.41 -1.06
N GLU A 56 4.90 -4.19 -0.31
CA GLU A 56 4.39 -5.25 0.57
C GLU A 56 3.50 -4.69 1.69
N ALA A 57 3.90 -3.57 2.31
CA ALA A 57 3.11 -2.89 3.32
C ALA A 57 1.77 -2.42 2.74
N LYS A 58 1.77 -1.83 1.54
CA LYS A 58 0.54 -1.43 0.83
C LYS A 58 -0.39 -2.63 0.66
N HIS A 59 0.08 -3.74 0.08
CA HIS A 59 -0.73 -4.94 -0.13
C HIS A 59 -1.31 -5.49 1.18
N LEU A 60 -0.52 -5.49 2.25
CA LEU A 60 -0.98 -5.92 3.57
C LEU A 60 -2.12 -5.02 4.09
N ARG A 61 -1.98 -3.70 3.97
CA ARG A 61 -3.00 -2.74 4.41
C ARG A 61 -4.27 -2.82 3.57
N GLU A 62 -4.15 -2.96 2.26
CA GLU A 62 -5.30 -3.15 1.37
C GLU A 62 -6.08 -4.41 1.76
N LYS A 63 -5.38 -5.51 2.06
CA LYS A 63 -6.01 -6.74 2.54
C LYS A 63 -6.70 -6.54 3.88
N GLN A 64 -6.05 -5.89 4.83
CA GLN A 64 -6.64 -5.59 6.15
C GLN A 64 -7.88 -4.71 6.02
N TYR A 65 -7.84 -3.72 5.12
CA TYR A 65 -8.99 -2.87 4.82
C TYR A 65 -10.15 -3.70 4.28
N GLN A 66 -9.90 -4.54 3.27
CA GLN A 66 -10.92 -5.42 2.69
C GLN A 66 -11.54 -6.35 3.74
N ASP A 67 -10.70 -6.99 4.57
CA ASP A 67 -11.16 -7.89 5.62
C ASP A 67 -12.04 -7.17 6.66
N LEU A 68 -11.71 -5.91 7.00
CA LEU A 68 -12.45 -5.12 7.97
C LEU A 68 -13.73 -4.51 7.37
N ALA A 69 -13.68 -4.10 6.10
CA ALA A 69 -14.79 -3.58 5.33
C ALA A 69 -15.90 -4.63 5.17
N VAL A 70 -15.53 -5.87 4.83
CA VAL A 70 -16.47 -6.99 4.70
C VAL A 70 -17.12 -7.35 6.04
N LYS A 71 -16.39 -7.18 7.16
CA LYS A 71 -16.93 -7.45 8.51
C LYS A 71 -17.84 -6.35 9.03
N ASN A 72 -17.69 -5.12 8.55
CA ASN A 72 -18.43 -3.96 9.05
C ASN A 72 -19.10 -3.17 7.91
N PRO A 73 -20.00 -3.80 7.11
CA PRO A 73 -20.65 -3.12 6.00
C PRO A 73 -21.54 -1.96 6.46
N ASP A 74 -22.17 -2.08 7.63
CA ASP A 74 -23.05 -1.03 8.18
C ASP A 74 -22.27 0.25 8.54
N GLN A 75 -21.03 0.10 9.03
CA GLN A 75 -20.13 1.24 9.31
C GLN A 75 -19.83 2.01 8.01
N LEU A 76 -19.55 1.28 6.93
CA LEU A 76 -19.30 1.90 5.62
C LEU A 76 -20.56 2.57 5.05
N ALA A 77 -21.72 1.91 5.16
CA ALA A 77 -22.98 2.48 4.71
C ALA A 77 -23.33 3.78 5.47
N MET A 78 -23.08 3.81 6.77
CA MET A 78 -23.27 5.00 7.59
C MET A 78 -22.32 6.13 7.17
N ALA A 79 -21.03 5.85 7.00
CA ALA A 79 -20.05 6.84 6.54
C ALA A 79 -20.34 7.42 5.14
N LEU A 80 -21.00 6.66 4.27
CA LEU A 80 -21.42 7.11 2.93
C LEU A 80 -22.77 7.87 2.93
N SER A 81 -23.49 7.88 4.05
CA SER A 81 -24.80 8.54 4.19
C SER A 81 -24.72 9.90 4.90
N GLU A 82 -23.51 10.31 5.34
CA GLU A 82 -23.18 11.63 5.90
C GLU A 82 -22.76 12.62 4.80
#